data_AF-Q12DX8-F1
#
_entry.id   AF-Q12DX8-F1
#
_cell.length_a   1.000
_cell.length_b   1.000
_cell.length_c   1.000
_cell.angle_alpha   90.00
_cell.angle_beta   90.00
_cell.angle_gamma   90.00
#
_symmetry.space_group_name_H-M   'P 1'
#
loop_
_entity.id
_entity.type
_entity.pdbx_description
1 polymer ?
#
loop_
_entity_poly.entity_id
_entity_poly.type
_entity_poly.pdbx_seq_one_letter_code
_entity_poly.pdbx_strand_id
1 'polypeptide(L)'
;MEKCMHQPASAEQTKHVKRSPMKKPTLLVPRQNVREVLSPDDAARLLASGSWVRVATTKPPAHSAKRQRDFQRRRKAAGYRQLKTWLPDTVYQRLMAERQPGETQAALLERLLCEVLTQRAKS
;
A
#
# COMPACT_ATOMS: atom_id res chain seq x y z
N MET A 1 28.66 35.45 -61.87
CA MET A 1 27.35 34.82 -62.14
C MET A 1 27.40 33.41 -61.58
N GLU A 2 27.15 33.26 -60.29
CA GLU A 2 27.03 31.97 -59.62
C GLU A 2 25.55 31.65 -59.44
N LYS A 3 25.10 30.51 -59.96
CA LYS A 3 23.81 29.92 -59.61
C LYS A 3 24.07 28.50 -59.12
N CYS A 4 24.21 28.40 -57.79
CA CYS A 4 23.76 27.25 -57.03
C CYS A 4 22.25 27.02 -57.24
N MET A 5 21.75 25.87 -56.77
CA MET A 5 20.33 25.49 -56.57
C MET A 5 19.74 24.66 -57.73
N HIS A 6 19.19 23.45 -57.59
CA HIS A 6 18.78 22.65 -56.43
C HIS A 6 18.72 21.16 -56.82
N GLN A 7 19.17 20.27 -55.93
CA GLN A 7 18.67 18.90 -55.84
C GLN A 7 17.37 18.91 -55.00
N PRO A 8 16.30 18.18 -55.37
CA PRO A 8 15.16 18.02 -54.48
C PRO A 8 15.49 17.04 -53.34
N ALA A 9 15.18 17.47 -52.12
CA ALA A 9 15.34 16.72 -50.89
C ALA A 9 14.50 15.42 -50.91
N SER A 10 15.17 14.31 -50.61
CA SER A 10 14.53 13.01 -50.38
C SER A 10 13.70 13.08 -49.10
N ALA A 11 12.40 12.80 -49.23
CA ALA A 11 11.46 12.81 -48.13
C ALA A 11 11.78 11.69 -47.13
N GLU A 12 12.26 12.06 -45.94
CA GLU A 12 12.36 11.17 -44.79
C GLU A 12 10.96 10.78 -44.31
N GLN A 13 10.52 9.58 -44.71
CA GLN A 13 9.34 8.93 -44.14
C GLN A 13 9.61 8.58 -42.67
N THR A 14 9.16 9.46 -41.77
CA THR A 14 9.14 9.19 -40.33
C THR A 14 8.08 8.11 -40.06
N LYS A 15 8.52 6.85 -40.02
CA LYS A 15 7.67 5.73 -39.56
C LYS A 15 7.26 6.00 -38.12
N HIS A 16 6.00 6.38 -37.93
CA HIS A 16 5.34 6.41 -36.63
C HIS A 16 5.30 4.98 -36.06
N VAL A 17 6.30 4.62 -35.25
CA VAL A 17 6.29 3.39 -34.47
C VAL A 17 5.22 3.58 -33.39
N LYS A 18 4.01 3.05 -33.65
CA LYS A 18 2.98 2.86 -32.62
C LYS A 18 3.57 2.01 -31.50
N ARG A 19 4.02 2.65 -30.42
CA ARG A 19 4.41 1.97 -29.19
C ARG A 19 3.18 1.25 -28.66
N SER A 20 3.23 -0.08 -28.70
CA SER A 20 2.20 -0.94 -28.12
C SER A 20 2.05 -0.60 -26.62
N PRO A 21 0.84 -0.65 -26.06
CA PRO A 21 0.64 -0.42 -24.63
C PRO A 21 1.48 -1.42 -23.84
N MET A 22 2.39 -0.91 -23.01
CA MET A 22 3.27 -1.72 -22.15
C MET A 22 2.40 -2.60 -21.25
N LYS A 23 2.45 -3.92 -21.46
CA LYS A 23 1.75 -4.89 -20.63
C LYS A 23 2.24 -4.74 -19.18
N LYS A 24 1.31 -4.62 -18.24
CA LYS A 24 1.61 -4.46 -16.82
C LYS A 24 2.45 -5.64 -16.32
N PRO A 25 3.49 -5.41 -15.49
CA PRO A 25 4.36 -6.47 -15.02
C PRO A 25 3.55 -7.54 -14.28
N THR A 26 3.75 -8.80 -14.66
CA THR A 26 3.04 -9.95 -14.09
C THR A 26 3.89 -10.55 -12.98
N LEU A 27 3.36 -10.59 -11.76
CA LEU A 27 4.02 -11.24 -10.64
C LEU A 27 3.91 -12.76 -10.81
N LEU A 28 5.05 -13.44 -10.93
CA LEU A 28 5.10 -14.90 -10.97
C LEU A 28 5.86 -15.42 -9.76
N VAL A 29 5.44 -16.57 -9.27
CA VAL A 29 5.97 -17.17 -8.04
C VAL A 29 6.14 -18.68 -8.23
N PRO A 30 7.29 -19.27 -7.81
CA PRO A 30 7.36 -20.71 -7.63
C PRO A 30 6.53 -21.03 -6.40
N ARG A 31 5.71 -22.09 -6.44
CA ARG A 31 4.64 -22.39 -5.47
C ARG A 31 4.99 -22.22 -3.98
N GLN A 32 6.27 -22.32 -3.63
CA GLN A 32 6.82 -22.27 -2.29
C GLN A 32 7.32 -20.91 -1.78
N ASN A 33 7.56 -19.87 -2.61
CA ASN A 33 8.12 -18.59 -2.12
C ASN A 33 7.76 -17.36 -2.98
N VAL A 34 6.87 -16.49 -2.48
CA VAL A 34 6.41 -15.26 -3.16
C VAL A 34 7.43 -14.13 -3.00
N ARG A 35 8.17 -13.69 -4.04
CA ARG A 35 8.91 -12.40 -3.96
C ARG A 35 9.51 -11.72 -5.22
N GLU A 36 9.33 -12.17 -6.46
CA GLU A 36 10.02 -11.51 -7.59
C GLU A 36 9.11 -11.04 -8.74
N VAL A 37 9.48 -9.88 -9.32
CA VAL A 37 8.81 -9.23 -10.47
C VAL A 37 9.64 -9.56 -11.72
N LEU A 38 9.06 -10.29 -12.68
CA LEU A 38 9.76 -10.74 -13.88
C LEU A 38 9.40 -9.93 -15.13
N SER A 39 10.30 -9.99 -16.11
CA SER A 39 10.07 -9.46 -17.46
C SER A 39 8.91 -10.21 -18.14
N PRO A 40 8.17 -9.59 -19.10
CA PRO A 40 7.04 -10.24 -19.76
C PRO A 40 7.38 -11.53 -20.51
N ASP A 41 8.59 -11.62 -21.07
CA ASP A 41 9.03 -12.75 -21.90
C ASP A 41 9.45 -13.94 -21.01
N ASP A 42 10.17 -13.67 -19.93
CA ASP A 42 10.51 -14.69 -18.93
C ASP A 42 9.24 -15.20 -18.24
N ALA A 43 8.26 -14.32 -18.04
CA ALA A 43 6.98 -14.70 -17.47
C ALA A 43 6.21 -15.68 -18.36
N ALA A 44 6.23 -15.49 -19.68
CA ALA A 44 5.60 -16.43 -20.61
C ALA A 44 6.27 -17.80 -20.59
N ARG A 45 7.61 -17.84 -20.57
CA ARG A 45 8.39 -19.10 -20.51
C ARG A 45 8.14 -19.87 -19.21
N LEU A 46 8.08 -19.18 -18.07
CA LEU A 46 7.87 -19.82 -16.78
C LEU A 46 6.42 -20.27 -16.56
N LEU A 47 5.44 -19.55 -17.11
CA LEU A 47 4.05 -20.03 -17.13
C LEU A 47 3.89 -21.29 -18.00
N ALA A 48 4.62 -21.37 -19.12
CA ALA A 48 4.59 -22.54 -19.99
C ALA A 48 5.23 -23.79 -19.36
N SER A 49 6.14 -23.63 -18.40
CA SER A 49 6.79 -24.77 -17.71
C SER A 49 5.94 -25.42 -16.62
N GLY A 50 4.74 -24.90 -16.34
CA GLY A 50 3.78 -25.47 -15.38
C GLY A 50 4.18 -25.37 -13.90
N SER A 51 5.43 -24.99 -13.60
CA SER A 51 5.96 -24.87 -12.23
C SER A 51 5.62 -23.53 -11.56
N TRP A 52 5.05 -22.60 -12.32
CA TRP A 52 4.78 -21.22 -11.90
C TRP A 52 3.33 -20.86 -12.19
N VAL A 53 2.66 -20.26 -11.21
CA VAL A 53 1.27 -19.81 -11.33
C VAL A 53 1.25 -18.29 -11.28
N ARG A 54 0.37 -17.67 -12.08
CA ARG A 54 0.10 -16.23 -11.97
C ARG A 54 -0.42 -15.95 -10.56
N VAL A 55 0.35 -15.23 -9.76
CA VAL A 55 -0.19 -14.68 -8.52
C VAL A 55 -1.17 -13.60 -8.92
N ALA A 56 -2.40 -13.71 -8.41
CA ALA A 56 -3.47 -12.77 -8.69
C ALA A 56 -2.94 -11.33 -8.67
N THR A 57 -3.29 -10.57 -9.72
CA THR A 57 -2.93 -9.15 -9.87
C THR A 57 -3.10 -8.46 -8.53
N THR A 58 -2.02 -7.89 -7.99
CA THR A 58 -2.06 -7.11 -6.76
C THR A 58 -3.15 -6.07 -6.93
N LYS A 59 -4.23 -6.17 -6.14
CA LYS A 59 -5.32 -5.21 -6.21
C LYS A 59 -4.72 -3.82 -6.03
N PRO A 60 -4.97 -2.87 -6.95
CA PRO A 60 -4.43 -1.53 -6.80
C PRO A 60 -4.85 -1.01 -5.42
N PRO A 61 -3.93 -0.38 -4.66
CA PRO A 61 -4.27 0.14 -3.34
C PRO A 61 -5.47 1.07 -3.49
N ALA A 62 -6.48 0.88 -2.62
CA ALA A 62 -7.67 1.72 -2.62
C ALA A 62 -7.27 3.20 -2.58
N HIS A 63 -8.07 4.07 -3.21
CA HIS A 63 -7.81 5.52 -3.22
C HIS A 63 -7.62 6.11 -1.81
N SER A 64 -8.24 5.50 -0.80
CA SER A 64 -8.10 5.84 0.63
C SER A 64 -6.79 5.37 1.27
N ALA A 65 -6.09 4.39 0.70
CA ALA A 65 -4.90 3.78 1.30
C ALA A 65 -3.75 4.77 1.44
N LYS A 66 -3.56 5.68 0.48
CA LYS A 66 -2.56 6.75 0.57
C LYS A 66 -2.88 7.69 1.74
N ARG A 67 -4.12 8.18 1.80
CA ARG A 67 -4.60 9.07 2.88
C ARG A 67 -4.45 8.42 4.25
N GLN A 68 -4.75 7.13 4.36
CA GLN A 68 -4.61 6.37 5.60
C GLN A 68 -3.14 6.24 6.03
N ARG A 69 -2.23 5.95 5.09
CA ARG A 69 -0.78 5.91 5.38
C ARG A 69 -0.25 7.28 5.81
N ASP A 70 -0.70 8.34 5.17
CA ASP A 70 -0.29 9.71 5.50
C ASP A 70 -0.83 10.14 6.88
N PHE A 71 -2.06 9.77 7.21
CA PHE A 71 -2.60 9.94 8.55
C PHE A 71 -1.79 9.17 9.61
N GLN A 72 -1.48 7.90 9.37
CA GLN A 72 -0.68 7.10 10.29
C GLN A 72 0.73 7.67 10.48
N ARG A 73 1.37 8.14 9.40
CA ARG A 73 2.69 8.79 9.49
C ARG A 73 2.64 10.05 10.35
N ARG A 74 1.65 10.92 10.12
CA ARG A 74 1.46 12.14 10.93
C ARG A 74 1.24 11.81 12.40
N ARG A 75 0.39 10.82 12.72
CA ARG A 75 0.16 10.39 14.11
C ARG A 75 1.42 9.82 14.76
N LYS A 76 2.18 8.98 14.05
CA LYS A 76 3.45 8.44 14.57
C LYS A 76 4.48 9.54 14.84
N ALA A 77 4.58 10.52 13.94
CA ALA A 77 5.50 11.66 14.10
C ALA A 77 5.11 12.53 15.29
N ALA A 78 3.81 12.71 15.55
CA ALA A 78 3.29 13.39 16.73
C ALA A 78 3.35 12.55 18.03
N GLY A 79 4.11 11.45 18.05
CA GLY A 79 4.32 10.63 19.25
C GLY A 79 3.20 9.62 19.56
N TYR A 80 2.10 9.60 18.80
CA TYR A 80 1.02 8.64 19.05
C TYR A 80 1.49 7.21 18.78
N ARG A 81 1.06 6.29 19.65
CA ARG A 81 1.28 4.85 19.54
C ARG A 81 -0.04 4.13 19.39
N GLN A 82 -0.02 3.00 18.69
CA GLN A 82 -1.20 2.16 18.53
C GLN A 82 -1.13 1.02 19.55
N LEU A 83 -2.15 0.92 20.39
CA LEU A 83 -2.37 -0.22 21.26
C LEU A 83 -3.29 -1.22 20.55
N LYS A 84 -2.86 -2.47 20.44
CA LYS A 84 -3.69 -3.59 20.00
C LYS A 84 -3.55 -4.69 21.03
N THR A 85 -4.65 -5.04 21.68
CA THR A 85 -4.66 -6.08 22.70
C THR A 85 -5.97 -6.85 22.62
N TRP A 86 -5.92 -8.11 23.06
CA TRP A 86 -7.10 -8.92 23.29
C TRP A 86 -7.44 -8.81 24.78
N LEU A 87 -8.71 -8.56 25.08
CA LEU A 87 -9.22 -8.54 26.44
C LEU A 87 -10.15 -9.73 26.64
N PRO A 88 -10.15 -10.35 27.83
CA PRO A 88 -11.22 -11.25 28.21
C PRO A 88 -12.57 -10.54 28.08
N ASP A 89 -13.59 -11.24 27.60
CA ASP A 89 -14.91 -10.65 27.34
C ASP A 89 -15.49 -9.98 28.60
N THR A 90 -15.36 -10.63 29.76
CA THR A 90 -15.80 -10.09 31.05
C THR A 90 -15.16 -8.73 31.39
N VAL A 91 -13.90 -8.53 31.04
CA VAL A 91 -13.17 -7.27 31.24
C VAL A 91 -13.65 -6.22 30.23
N TYR A 92 -13.84 -6.62 28.98
CA TYR A 92 -14.35 -5.73 27.94
C TYR A 92 -15.75 -5.20 28.26
N GLN A 93 -16.66 -6.06 28.73
CA GLN A 93 -18.01 -5.64 29.10
C GLN A 93 -17.99 -4.64 30.26
N ARG A 94 -17.19 -4.89 31.29
CA ARG A 94 -17.01 -3.96 32.41
C ARG A 94 -16.44 -2.62 31.94
N LEU A 95 -15.44 -2.65 31.06
CA LEU A 95 -14.87 -1.44 30.47
C LEU A 95 -15.94 -0.64 29.73
N MET A 96 -16.76 -1.29 28.90
CA MET A 96 -17.81 -0.61 28.14
C MET A 96 -18.95 -0.09 29.02
N ALA A 97 -19.22 -0.70 30.17
CA ALA A 97 -20.21 -0.23 31.14
C ALA A 97 -19.81 1.12 31.79
N GLU A 98 -18.52 1.39 31.93
CA GLU A 98 -17.97 2.64 32.48
C GLU A 98 -17.94 3.79 31.45
N ARG A 99 -18.38 3.55 30.21
CA ARG A 99 -18.32 4.52 29.12
C ARG A 99 -19.40 5.59 29.29
N GLN A 100 -18.98 6.85 29.24
CA GLN A 100 -19.90 7.98 29.29
C GLN A 100 -20.55 8.29 27.92
N PRO A 101 -21.72 8.94 27.88
CA PRO A 101 -22.36 9.34 26.63
C PRO A 101 -21.44 10.22 25.76
N GLY A 102 -21.24 9.83 24.51
CA GLY A 102 -20.36 10.55 23.57
C GLY A 102 -18.86 10.27 23.74
N GLU A 103 -18.46 9.50 24.75
CA GLU A 103 -17.05 9.18 25.00
C GLU A 103 -16.52 8.19 23.94
N THR A 104 -15.27 8.37 23.50
CA THR A 104 -14.59 7.40 22.63
C THR A 104 -13.88 6.35 23.49
N GLN A 105 -13.66 5.15 22.95
CA GLN A 105 -12.90 4.11 23.68
C GLN A 105 -11.49 4.58 24.09
N ALA A 106 -10.86 5.42 23.26
CA ALA A 106 -9.55 5.99 23.59
C ALA A 106 -9.63 6.96 24.78
N ALA A 107 -10.64 7.83 24.81
CA ALA A 107 -10.87 8.76 25.92
C ALA A 107 -11.18 8.02 27.23
N LEU A 108 -11.98 6.96 27.16
CA LEU A 108 -12.25 6.09 28.30
C LEU A 108 -10.96 5.47 28.87
N LEU A 109 -10.11 4.90 28.01
CA LEU A 109 -8.84 4.31 28.45
C LEU A 109 -7.90 5.36 29.05
N GLU A 110 -7.83 6.55 28.45
CA GLU A 110 -7.04 7.67 28.97
C GLU A 110 -7.51 8.08 30.37
N ARG A 111 -8.82 8.28 30.56
CA ARG A 111 -9.41 8.63 31.85
C ARG A 111 -9.08 7.59 32.93
N LEU A 112 -9.32 6.31 32.65
CA LEU A 112 -9.07 5.23 33.58
C LEU A 112 -7.57 5.09 33.92
N LEU A 113 -6.68 5.25 32.94
CA LEU A 113 -5.24 5.23 33.18
C LEU A 113 -4.79 6.40 34.08
N CYS A 114 -5.29 7.60 33.84
CA CYS A 114 -4.99 8.78 34.66
C CYS A 114 -5.46 8.59 36.11
N GLU A 115 -6.66 8.04 36.32
CA GLU A 115 -7.19 7.73 37.65
C GLU A 115 -6.30 6.72 38.39
N VAL A 116 -5.93 5.60 37.74
CA VAL A 116 -5.07 4.55 38.34
C VAL A 116 -3.69 5.10 38.70
N LEU A 117 -3.07 5.88 37.81
CA LEU A 117 -1.76 6.49 38.08
C LEU A 117 -1.82 7.47 39.24
N THR A 118 -2.88 8.26 39.33
CA THR A 118 -3.09 9.21 40.43
C THR A 118 -3.31 8.50 41.76
N GLN A 119 -4.06 7.41 41.77
CA GLN A 119 -4.29 6.61 42.99
C GLN A 119 -2.99 5.96 43.50
N ARG A 120 -2.17 5.42 42.60
CA ARG A 120 -0.86 4.86 42.95
C ARG A 120 0.10 5.88 43.52
N ALA A 121 0.08 7.12 43.04
CA ALA A 121 0.94 8.18 43.56
C ALA A 121 0.55 8.65 44.97
N LYS A 122 -0.67 8.34 45.43
CA LYS A 122 -1.18 8.68 46.77
C LYS A 122 -0.99 7.57 47.81
N SER A 123 -0.64 6.36 47.36
CA SER A 123 -0.42 5.18 48.21
C SER A 123 1.07 5.01 48.48
#